data_AF-A3V1M8-F1
#
_entry.id   AF-A3V1M8-F1
#
_cell.length_a   1.000
_cell.length_b   1.000
_cell.length_c   1.000
_cell.angle_alpha   90.00
_cell.angle_beta   90.00
_cell.angle_gamma   90.00
#
_symmetry.space_group_name_H-M   'P 1'
#
loop_
_entity.id
_entity.type
_entity.pdbx_description
1 polymer ?
#
loop_
_entity_poly.entity_id
_entity_poly.type
_entity_poly.pdbx_seq_one_letter_code
_entity_poly.pdbx_strand_id
1 'polypeptide(L)' 'MSALRIPDIEAFEERAAIAEYDGGLTRLQAESLAATQQGFASAGAYWRWLADYVVNRGLG' A
#
# COMPACT_ATOMS: atom_id res chain seq x y z
N MET A 1 -11.79 5.67 -17.10
CA MET A 1 -12.74 5.79 -15.99
C MET A 1 -11.94 5.81 -14.69
N SER A 2 -11.60 7.00 -14.17
CA SER A 2 -10.96 7.13 -12.85
C SER A 2 -12.04 7.04 -11.78
N ALA A 3 -12.36 5.82 -11.35
CA ALA A 3 -13.00 5.64 -10.06
C ALA A 3 -12.00 6.15 -9.01
N LEU A 4 -12.45 7.04 -8.11
CA LEU A 4 -11.73 7.38 -6.89
C LEU A 4 -11.43 6.06 -6.15
N ARG A 5 -10.22 5.54 -6.33
CA ARG A 5 -9.79 4.27 -5.74
C ARG A 5 -9.58 4.56 -4.26
N ILE A 6 -10.55 4.20 -3.43
CA ILE A 6 -10.33 4.11 -1.99
C ILE A 6 -9.23 3.06 -1.79
N PRO A 7 -8.16 3.37 -1.06
CA PRO A 7 -7.12 2.38 -0.82
C PRO A 7 -7.66 1.26 0.03
N ASP A 8 -7.28 0.05 -0.34
CA ASP A 8 -7.44 -1.11 0.53
C ASP A 8 -6.23 -1.16 1.48
N ILE A 9 -6.26 -0.31 2.51
CA ILE A 9 -5.15 -0.17 3.47
C ILE A 9 -4.99 -1.48 4.27
N GLU A 10 -6.11 -2.07 4.70
CA GLU A 10 -6.11 -3.32 5.44
C GLU A 10 -5.47 -4.45 4.62
N ALA A 11 -5.85 -4.61 3.34
CA ALA A 11 -5.22 -5.63 2.50
C ALA A 11 -3.74 -5.35 2.19
N PHE A 12 -3.30 -4.09 2.23
CA PHE A 12 -1.87 -3.77 2.14
C PHE A 12 -1.14 -4.24 3.40
N GLU A 13 -1.65 -3.86 4.57
CA GLU A 13 -1.05 -4.17 5.87
C GLU A 13 -1.04 -5.68 6.15
N GLU A 14 -2.14 -6.38 5.88
CA GLU A 14 -2.23 -7.84 6.05
C GLU A 14 -1.22 -8.57 5.15
N ARG A 15 -1.14 -8.20 3.86
CA ARG A 15 -0.18 -8.82 2.94
C ARG A 15 1.27 -8.53 3.31
N ALA A 16 1.56 -7.30 3.75
CA ALA A 16 2.89 -6.95 4.23
C ALA A 16 3.23 -7.76 5.49
N ALA A 17 2.30 -7.88 6.44
CA ALA A 17 2.50 -8.68 7.65
C ALA A 17 2.75 -10.16 7.32
N ILE A 18 1.92 -10.78 6.47
CA ILE A 18 2.12 -12.17 6.05
C ILE A 18 3.47 -12.34 5.35
N ALA A 19 3.83 -11.44 4.43
CA ALA A 19 5.08 -11.56 3.69
C ALA A 19 6.33 -11.35 4.58
N GLU A 20 6.23 -10.52 5.62
CA GLU A 20 7.30 -10.30 6.61
C GLU A 20 7.43 -11.50 7.56
N TYR A 21 6.35 -11.90 8.22
CA TYR A 21 6.40 -12.90 9.30
C TYR A 21 6.38 -14.34 8.78
N ASP A 22 5.54 -14.64 7.80
CA ASP A 22 5.40 -15.99 7.25
C ASP A 22 6.34 -16.19 6.05
N GLY A 23 6.55 -15.13 5.26
CA GLY A 23 7.41 -15.14 4.08
C GLY A 23 8.90 -14.88 4.37
N GLY A 24 9.24 -14.41 5.57
CA GLY A 24 10.62 -14.10 5.97
C GLY A 24 11.24 -12.93 5.19
N LEU A 25 10.43 -12.10 4.51
CA LEU A 25 10.91 -10.91 3.84
C LEU A 25 11.25 -9.83 4.84
N THR A 26 12.20 -8.96 4.49
CA THR A 26 12.33 -7.70 5.23
C THR A 26 11.06 -6.87 5.05
N ARG A 27 10.71 -6.05 6.05
CA ARG A 27 9.57 -5.12 5.96
C ARG A 27 9.50 -4.35 4.63
N LEU A 28 10.62 -3.83 4.13
CA LEU A 28 10.66 -3.09 2.86
C LEU A 28 10.27 -3.96 1.66
N GLN A 29 10.73 -5.22 1.63
CA GLN A 29 10.39 -6.17 0.57
C GLN A 29 8.92 -6.59 0.68
N ALA A 30 8.43 -6.82 1.90
CA ALA A 30 7.04 -7.18 2.18
C ALA A 30 6.07 -6.06 1.76
N GLU A 31 6.35 -4.81 2.16
CA GLU A 31 5.58 -3.63 1.74
C GLU A 31 5.63 -3.44 0.22
N SER A 32 6.78 -3.68 -0.42
CA SER A 32 6.91 -3.57 -1.88
C SER A 32 6.11 -4.66 -2.61
N LEU A 33 6.08 -5.88 -2.06
CA LEU A 33 5.26 -6.96 -2.56
C LEU A 33 3.76 -6.67 -2.37
N ALA A 34 3.35 -6.11 -1.24
CA ALA A 34 1.98 -5.69 -1.00
C ALA A 34 1.56 -4.54 -1.94
N ALA A 35 2.43 -3.55 -2.14
CA ALA A 35 2.21 -2.42 -3.05
C ALA A 35 2.01 -2.88 -4.51
N THR A 36 2.86 -3.80 -4.99
CA THR A 36 2.75 -4.33 -6.37
C THR A 36 1.46 -5.09 -6.60
N GLN A 37 0.93 -5.79 -5.59
CA GLN A 37 -0.37 -6.46 -5.66
C GLN A 37 -1.55 -5.47 -5.76
N GLN A 38 -1.37 -4.23 -5.31
CA GLN A 38 -2.35 -3.15 -5.52
C GLN A 38 -2.10 -2.33 -6.80
N GLY A 39 -1.10 -2.72 -7.60
CA GLY A 39 -0.76 -2.07 -8.87
C GLY A 39 0.22 -0.90 -8.76
N PHE A 40 0.89 -0.74 -7.62
CA PHE A 40 1.97 0.25 -7.46
C PHE A 40 3.33 -0.32 -7.85
N ALA A 41 4.23 0.55 -8.30
CA ALA A 41 5.58 0.12 -8.67
C ALA A 41 6.46 -0.28 -7.48
N SER A 42 6.18 0.25 -6.28
CA SER A 42 6.97 0.01 -5.06
C SER A 42 6.20 0.48 -3.81
N ALA A 43 6.71 0.12 -2.63
CA ALA A 43 6.22 0.66 -1.35
C ALA A 43 6.25 2.19 -1.33
N GLY A 44 7.32 2.81 -1.84
CA GLY A 44 7.43 4.27 -1.90
C GLY A 44 6.37 4.94 -2.79
N ALA A 45 5.98 4.29 -3.90
CA ALA A 45 4.90 4.77 -4.76
C ALA A 45 3.54 4.68 -4.04
N TYR A 46 3.29 3.58 -3.31
CA TYR A 46 2.10 3.41 -2.48
C TYR A 46 2.03 4.49 -1.39
N TRP A 47 3.09 4.66 -0.59
CA TRP A 47 3.10 5.62 0.52
C TRP A 47 2.93 7.08 0.06
N ARG A 48 3.54 7.46 -1.07
CA ARG A 48 3.34 8.80 -1.66
C ARG A 48 1.89 9.02 -2.06
N TRP A 49 1.30 8.06 -2.76
CA TRP A 49 -0.09 8.14 -3.17
C TRP A 49 -1.03 8.15 -1.95
N LEU A 50 -0.74 7.38 -0.90
CA LEU A 50 -1.54 7.35 0.32
C LEU A 50 -1.49 8.68 1.07
N ALA A 51 -0.32 9.32 1.13
CA ALA A 51 -0.17 10.66 1.70
C ALA A 51 -1.05 11.68 0.95
N ASP A 52 -1.01 11.68 -0.39
CA ASP A 52 -1.86 12.54 -1.21
C ASP A 52 -3.34 12.24 -1.00
N TYR A 53 -3.71 10.95 -0.91
CA TYR A 53 -5.09 10.53 -0.66
C TYR A 53 -5.61 11.03 0.70
N VAL A 54 -4.83 10.88 1.77
CA VAL A 54 -5.22 11.32 3.13
C VAL A 54 -5.37 12.84 3.19
N VAL A 55 -4.44 13.59 2.59
CA VAL A 55 -4.52 15.07 2.52
C VAL A 55 -5.79 15.50 1.79
N ASN A 56 -6.09 14.90 0.63
CA ASN A 56 -7.27 15.26 -0.16
C ASN A 56 -8.58 14.79 0.48
N ARG A 57 -8.58 13.71 1.26
CA ARG A 57 -9.76 13.23 2.00
C ARG A 57 -10.05 14.04 3.27
N GLY A 58 -9.01 14.63 3.88
CA GLY A 58 -9.10 15.46 5.08
C GLY A 58 -9.47 16.93 4.83
N LEU A 59 -9.61 17.35 3.57
CA LEU A 59 -10.03 18.70 3.16
C LEU A 59 -11.47 18.71 2.63
N GLY A 60 -12.39 18.15 3.42
CA GLY A 60 -13.84 18.23 3.23
C GLY A 60 -14.49 19.05 4.33
#